data_AF-A0A6A3AAF6-F1
#
_entry.id   AF-A0A6A3AAF6-F1
#
_cell.length_a   1.000
_cell.length_b   1.000
_cell.length_c   1.000
_cell.angle_alpha   90.00
_cell.angle_beta   90.00
_cell.angle_gamma   90.00
#
_symmetry.space_group_name_H-M   'P 1'
#
loop_
_entity.id
_entity.type
_entity.pdbx_description
1 polymer ?
#
loop_
_entity_poly.entity_id
_entity_poly.type
_entity_poly.pdbx_seq_one_letter_code
_entity_poly.pdbx_strand_id
1 'polypeptide(L)'
;MCKLGGHGVIIRELDHSDSDVRKISAWILGKASQNNPYVQKQVLELGALTTLIKMVNSSSADEATKAFYAVSALIRNNVSGQQLFFAEAGDKMLQDILSSPSVDIRLRKKAVFLVGDLAEYQLENTDKAEIPFFGNRLFLKSVVDLTASDDLDLQEKALVAIKNLLQLKTTEAMVLKEFCGLGEALEMMKKQLEDLMLGEDHREYAVDVESLRKEVELTFQAKLENVRAVPT
;
A
#
# COMPACT_ATOMS: atom_id res chain seq x y z
N MET A 1 27.01 -25.34 -10.48
CA MET A 1 27.82 -24.10 -10.29
C MET A 1 26.89 -22.91 -10.12
N CYS A 2 27.06 -22.17 -9.03
CA CYS A 2 26.04 -21.36 -8.36
C CYS A 2 25.64 -20.07 -9.08
N LYS A 3 24.36 -19.94 -9.46
CA LYS A 3 23.67 -18.65 -9.68
C LYS A 3 23.53 -17.80 -8.40
N LEU A 4 24.02 -18.30 -7.25
CA LEU A 4 23.96 -17.65 -5.94
C LEU A 4 24.95 -16.48 -5.77
N GLY A 5 25.99 -16.38 -6.60
CA GLY A 5 27.02 -15.34 -6.45
C GLY A 5 26.53 -13.92 -6.78
N GLY A 6 25.71 -13.76 -7.82
CA GLY A 6 25.29 -12.44 -8.30
C GLY A 6 24.39 -11.68 -7.32
N HIS A 7 23.36 -12.35 -6.79
CA HIS A 7 22.44 -11.73 -5.83
C HIS A 7 23.13 -11.40 -4.51
N GLY A 8 24.01 -12.27 -4.02
CA GLY A 8 24.77 -12.02 -2.80
C GLY A 8 25.71 -10.80 -2.89
N VAL A 9 26.31 -10.55 -4.06
CA VAL A 9 27.08 -9.33 -4.30
C VAL A 9 26.17 -8.10 -4.27
N ILE A 10 25.08 -8.11 -5.04
CA ILE A 10 24.16 -6.95 -5.12
C ILE A 10 23.53 -6.62 -3.76
N ILE A 11 23.24 -7.62 -2.93
CA ILE A 11 22.69 -7.39 -1.59
C ILE A 11 23.69 -6.69 -0.67
N ARG A 12 25.00 -6.97 -0.79
CA ARG A 12 26.03 -6.25 -0.03
C ARG A 12 26.09 -4.78 -0.43
N GLU A 13 25.87 -4.50 -1.71
CA GLU A 13 25.87 -3.13 -2.24
C GLU A 13 24.66 -2.29 -1.77
N LEU A 14 23.68 -2.86 -1.07
CA LEU A 14 22.59 -2.10 -0.43
C LEU A 14 23.07 -1.24 0.74
N ASP A 15 24.22 -1.56 1.35
CA ASP A 15 24.83 -0.78 2.44
C ASP A 15 26.10 -0.05 1.98
N HIS A 16 26.22 0.18 0.66
CA HIS A 16 27.37 0.87 0.09
C HIS A 16 27.38 2.36 0.50
N SER A 17 28.57 2.97 0.66
CA SER A 17 28.69 4.38 1.07
C SER A 17 28.12 5.35 0.03
N ASP A 18 28.26 5.01 -1.25
CA ASP A 18 27.68 5.74 -2.38
C ASP A 18 26.18 5.45 -2.55
N SER A 19 25.36 6.51 -2.53
CA SER A 19 23.91 6.43 -2.74
C SER A 19 23.54 5.90 -4.12
N ASP A 20 24.28 6.24 -5.18
CA ASP A 20 23.96 5.76 -6.53
C ASP A 20 24.12 4.23 -6.62
N VAL A 21 25.13 3.68 -5.97
CA VAL A 21 25.34 2.22 -5.87
C VAL A 21 24.20 1.56 -5.11
N ARG A 22 23.79 2.11 -3.94
CA ARG A 22 22.63 1.59 -3.19
C ARG A 22 21.35 1.59 -4.02
N LYS A 23 21.08 2.70 -4.73
CA LYS A 23 19.90 2.89 -5.58
C LYS A 23 19.84 1.90 -6.73
N ILE A 24 20.95 1.73 -7.45
CA ILE A 24 21.06 0.78 -8.55
C ILE A 24 20.87 -0.64 -8.04
N SER A 25 21.47 -0.97 -6.90
CA SER A 25 21.36 -2.30 -6.29
C SER A 25 19.93 -2.64 -5.88
N ALA A 26 19.24 -1.72 -5.18
CA ALA A 26 17.83 -1.87 -4.86
C ALA A 26 16.97 -2.04 -6.12
N TRP A 27 17.20 -1.22 -7.15
CA TRP A 27 16.46 -1.30 -8.40
C TRP A 27 16.65 -2.63 -9.13
N ILE A 28 17.89 -3.13 -9.21
CA ILE A 28 18.21 -4.43 -9.82
C ILE A 28 17.51 -5.56 -9.06
N LEU A 29 17.57 -5.55 -7.72
CA LEU A 29 16.88 -6.56 -6.91
C LEU A 29 15.37 -6.53 -7.11
N GLY A 30 14.78 -5.34 -7.17
CA GLY A 30 13.35 -5.19 -7.47
C GLY A 30 12.98 -5.73 -8.84
N LYS A 31 13.79 -5.44 -9.87
CA LYS A 31 13.56 -5.96 -11.22
C LYS A 31 13.71 -7.47 -11.31
N ALA A 32 14.72 -8.04 -10.65
CA ALA A 32 14.96 -9.48 -10.65
C ALA A 32 13.88 -10.26 -9.88
N SER A 33 13.32 -9.65 -8.82
CA SER A 33 12.30 -10.26 -7.95
C SER A 33 10.88 -10.13 -8.49
N GLN A 34 10.62 -9.15 -9.36
CA GLN A 34 9.28 -8.88 -9.89
C GLN A 34 8.71 -10.13 -10.57
N ASN A 35 7.58 -10.63 -10.04
CA ASN A 35 6.88 -11.83 -10.53
C ASN A 35 7.78 -13.08 -10.63
N ASN A 36 8.80 -13.19 -9.79
CA ASN A 36 9.76 -14.29 -9.81
C ASN A 36 9.93 -14.94 -8.43
N PRO A 37 9.10 -15.94 -8.08
CA PRO A 37 9.12 -16.58 -6.76
C PRO A 37 10.48 -17.17 -6.36
N TYR A 38 11.24 -17.67 -7.34
CA TYR A 38 12.57 -18.23 -7.10
C TYR A 38 13.57 -17.16 -6.66
N VAL A 39 13.56 -15.99 -7.31
CA VAL A 39 14.42 -14.87 -6.92
C VAL A 39 13.93 -14.21 -5.63
N GLN A 40 12.62 -14.01 -5.48
CA GLN A 40 12.03 -13.49 -4.24
C GLN A 40 12.50 -14.31 -3.04
N LYS A 41 12.38 -15.64 -3.11
CA LYS A 41 12.82 -16.54 -2.03
C LYS A 41 14.30 -16.37 -1.69
N GLN A 42 15.19 -16.38 -2.69
CA GLN A 42 16.63 -16.20 -2.46
C GLN A 42 16.96 -14.84 -1.84
N VAL A 43 16.37 -13.76 -2.34
CA VAL A 43 16.65 -12.40 -1.86
C VAL A 43 16.17 -12.24 -0.40
N LEU A 44 15.05 -12.86 -0.05
CA LEU A 44 14.55 -12.91 1.33
C LEU A 44 15.45 -13.76 2.24
N GLU A 45 15.86 -14.95 1.81
CA GLU A 45 16.77 -15.84 2.57
C GLU A 45 18.14 -15.19 2.85
N LEU A 46 18.58 -14.29 1.96
CA LEU A 46 19.80 -13.52 2.11
C LEU A 46 19.64 -12.25 2.97
N GLY A 47 18.46 -12.03 3.56
CA GLY A 47 18.22 -10.94 4.53
C GLY A 47 18.09 -9.54 3.91
N ALA A 48 17.88 -9.42 2.59
CA ALA A 48 17.85 -8.12 1.93
C ALA A 48 16.65 -7.25 2.35
N LEU A 49 15.55 -7.86 2.79
CA LEU A 49 14.31 -7.14 3.10
C LEU A 49 14.50 -6.11 4.21
N THR A 50 15.18 -6.48 5.31
CA THR A 50 15.46 -5.56 6.42
C THR A 50 16.24 -4.33 5.97
N THR A 51 17.26 -4.51 5.13
CA THR A 51 18.06 -3.40 4.59
C THR A 51 17.23 -2.52 3.66
N LEU A 52 16.45 -3.13 2.77
CA LEU A 52 15.55 -2.39 1.87
C LEU A 52 14.51 -1.60 2.66
N ILE A 53 13.93 -2.16 3.72
CA ILE A 53 12.98 -1.46 4.60
C ILE A 53 13.62 -0.22 5.22
N LYS A 54 14.86 -0.31 5.70
CA LYS A 54 15.61 0.84 6.23
C LYS A 54 15.85 1.89 5.15
N MET A 55 16.23 1.49 3.95
CA MET A 55 16.48 2.40 2.82
C MET A 55 15.23 3.17 2.39
N VAL A 56 14.02 2.66 2.61
CA VAL A 56 12.78 3.41 2.34
C VAL A 56 12.69 4.68 3.18
N ASN A 57 13.33 4.71 4.36
CA ASN A 57 13.39 5.90 5.23
C ASN A 57 14.54 6.85 4.86
N SER A 58 15.20 6.66 3.72
CA SER A 58 16.27 7.56 3.25
C SER A 58 15.74 8.98 3.01
N SER A 59 16.56 9.99 3.28
CA SER A 59 16.25 11.39 2.95
C SER A 59 16.23 11.65 1.44
N SER A 60 16.76 10.73 0.63
CA SER A 60 16.72 10.79 -0.83
C SER A 60 15.43 10.14 -1.35
N ALA A 61 14.55 10.93 -1.95
CA ALA A 61 13.29 10.43 -2.51
C ALA A 61 13.50 9.36 -3.61
N ASP A 62 14.56 9.49 -4.41
CA ASP A 62 14.91 8.48 -5.43
C ASP A 62 15.34 7.16 -4.78
N GLU A 63 16.17 7.24 -3.73
CA GLU A 63 16.60 6.05 -2.97
C GLU A 63 15.44 5.35 -2.28
N ALA A 64 14.60 6.12 -1.59
CA ALA A 64 13.39 5.60 -0.96
C ALA A 64 12.46 4.94 -1.98
N THR A 65 12.29 5.54 -3.16
CA THR A 65 11.43 5.00 -4.22
C THR A 65 11.98 3.70 -4.82
N LYS A 66 13.30 3.60 -5.06
CA LYS A 66 13.92 2.37 -5.56
C LYS A 66 13.89 1.24 -4.53
N ALA A 67 14.15 1.56 -3.27
CA ALA A 67 14.03 0.61 -2.17
C ALA A 67 12.59 0.10 -2.03
N PHE A 68 11.61 1.02 -2.04
CA PHE A 68 10.20 0.66 -1.92
C PHE A 68 9.73 -0.22 -3.09
N TYR A 69 10.18 0.06 -4.31
CA TYR A 69 9.91 -0.81 -5.46
C TYR A 69 10.43 -2.23 -5.25
N ALA A 70 11.64 -2.38 -4.70
CA ALA A 70 12.20 -3.69 -4.39
C ALA A 70 11.41 -4.42 -3.29
N VAL A 71 11.05 -3.72 -2.20
CA VAL A 71 10.18 -4.25 -1.14
C VAL A 71 8.85 -4.75 -1.73
N SER A 72 8.17 -3.91 -2.51
CA SER A 72 6.92 -4.27 -3.19
C SER A 72 7.08 -5.53 -4.05
N ALA A 73 8.13 -5.60 -4.86
CA ALA A 73 8.40 -6.75 -5.73
C ALA A 73 8.69 -8.04 -4.94
N LEU A 74 9.22 -7.96 -3.72
CA LEU A 74 9.53 -9.12 -2.88
C LEU A 74 8.30 -9.73 -2.21
N ILE A 75 7.32 -8.89 -1.85
CA ILE A 75 6.18 -9.30 -1.02
C ILE A 75 4.90 -9.54 -1.83
N ARG A 76 4.78 -8.94 -3.03
CA ARG A 76 3.63 -9.20 -3.90
C ARG A 76 3.61 -10.67 -4.34
N ASN A 77 2.44 -11.29 -4.21
CA ASN A 77 2.20 -12.70 -4.52
C ASN A 77 3.11 -13.68 -3.78
N ASN A 78 3.66 -13.29 -2.63
CA ASN A 78 4.60 -14.10 -1.85
C ASN A 78 4.27 -14.04 -0.34
N VAL A 79 3.55 -15.04 0.14
CA VAL A 79 3.10 -15.14 1.54
C VAL A 79 4.27 -15.08 2.52
N SER A 80 5.34 -15.84 2.27
CA SER A 80 6.50 -15.87 3.17
C SER A 80 7.20 -14.51 3.19
N GLY A 81 7.25 -13.81 2.05
CA GLY A 81 7.74 -12.44 1.96
C GLY A 81 6.87 -11.46 2.76
N GLN A 82 5.55 -11.59 2.69
CA GLN A 82 4.62 -10.78 3.48
C GLN A 82 4.82 -11.03 4.98
N GLN A 83 4.88 -12.29 5.42
CA GLN A 83 5.12 -12.63 6.83
C GLN A 83 6.41 -12.00 7.35
N LEU A 84 7.51 -12.10 6.60
CA LEU A 84 8.77 -11.47 6.97
C LEU A 84 8.65 -9.94 6.97
N PHE A 85 7.95 -9.35 6.01
CA PHE A 85 7.71 -7.91 5.96
C PHE A 85 7.00 -7.39 7.21
N PHE A 86 5.99 -8.09 7.71
CA PHE A 86 5.32 -7.73 8.97
C PHE A 86 6.22 -7.97 10.19
N ALA A 87 7.05 -9.02 10.19
CA ALA A 87 8.02 -9.25 11.26
C ALA A 87 9.10 -8.15 11.35
N GLU A 88 9.44 -7.54 10.22
CA GLU A 88 10.43 -6.47 10.09
C GLU A 88 9.83 -5.05 10.16
N ALA A 89 8.63 -4.91 10.76
CA ALA A 89 7.92 -3.63 10.92
C ALA A 89 7.62 -2.90 9.59
N GLY A 90 7.44 -3.65 8.50
CA GLY A 90 7.08 -3.09 7.20
C GLY A 90 5.70 -2.42 7.18
N ASP A 91 4.82 -2.85 8.06
CA ASP A 91 3.53 -2.22 8.33
C ASP A 91 3.67 -0.80 8.87
N LYS A 92 4.59 -0.61 9.83
CA LYS A 92 4.93 0.72 10.35
C LYS A 92 5.50 1.63 9.25
N MET A 93 6.36 1.09 8.39
CA MET A 93 6.86 1.82 7.22
C MET A 93 5.72 2.29 6.31
N LEU A 94 4.75 1.41 5.99
CA LEU A 94 3.59 1.80 5.19
C LEU A 94 2.79 2.91 5.87
N GLN A 95 2.46 2.75 7.15
CA GLN A 95 1.74 3.78 7.90
C GLN A 95 2.48 5.12 7.88
N ASP A 96 3.79 5.13 8.08
CA ASP A 96 4.60 6.35 8.14
C ASP A 96 4.65 7.07 6.78
N ILE A 97 4.76 6.32 5.68
CA ILE A 97 4.68 6.88 4.31
C ILE A 97 3.32 7.52 4.05
N LEU A 98 2.24 6.83 4.43
CA LEU A 98 0.88 7.28 4.10
C LEU A 98 0.44 8.47 4.97
N SER A 99 0.82 8.47 6.25
CA SER A 99 0.43 9.48 7.23
C SER A 99 1.20 10.79 7.09
N SER A 100 2.30 10.83 6.33
CA SER A 100 3.18 11.99 6.24
C SER A 100 2.99 12.75 4.92
N PRO A 101 2.42 13.97 4.93
CA PRO A 101 2.25 14.77 3.72
C PRO A 101 3.58 15.23 3.09
N SER A 102 4.69 15.23 3.85
CA SER A 102 6.01 15.63 3.36
C SER A 102 6.72 14.56 2.53
N VAL A 103 6.22 13.32 2.56
CA VAL A 103 6.76 12.23 1.74
C VAL A 103 6.39 12.45 0.28
N ASP A 104 7.33 12.19 -0.63
CA ASP A 104 7.14 12.34 -2.08
C ASP A 104 5.84 11.67 -2.54
N ILE A 105 5.03 12.43 -3.28
CA ILE A 105 3.69 12.00 -3.72
C ILE A 105 3.73 10.68 -4.52
N ARG A 106 4.80 10.45 -5.29
CA ARG A 106 4.96 9.22 -6.08
C ARG A 106 5.20 8.01 -5.18
N LEU A 107 5.91 8.19 -4.07
CA LEU A 107 6.09 7.14 -3.06
C LEU A 107 4.79 6.86 -2.32
N ARG A 108 4.04 7.89 -1.92
CA ARG A 108 2.70 7.74 -1.29
C ARG A 108 1.75 6.96 -2.19
N LYS A 109 1.67 7.30 -3.48
CA LYS A 109 0.89 6.57 -4.50
C LYS A 109 1.27 5.10 -4.60
N LYS A 110 2.58 4.80 -4.64
CA LYS A 110 3.08 3.42 -4.67
C LYS A 110 2.75 2.66 -3.39
N ALA A 111 2.82 3.32 -2.24
CA ALA A 111 2.51 2.73 -0.94
C ALA A 111 1.03 2.36 -0.82
N VAL A 112 0.12 3.27 -1.15
CA VAL A 112 -1.32 2.97 -1.08
C VAL A 112 -1.74 1.94 -2.13
N PHE A 113 -1.11 1.96 -3.32
CA PHE A 113 -1.31 0.91 -4.32
C PHE A 113 -0.88 -0.46 -3.79
N LEU A 114 0.27 -0.56 -3.11
CA LEU A 114 0.70 -1.80 -2.48
C LEU A 114 -0.26 -2.25 -1.37
N VAL A 115 -0.85 -1.34 -0.61
CA VAL A 115 -1.90 -1.68 0.36
C VAL A 115 -3.11 -2.32 -0.34
N GLY A 116 -3.57 -1.73 -1.44
CA GLY A 116 -4.65 -2.29 -2.26
C GLY A 116 -4.35 -3.69 -2.78
N ASP A 117 -3.15 -3.89 -3.35
CA ASP A 117 -2.66 -5.19 -3.83
C ASP A 117 -2.60 -6.25 -2.70
N LEU A 118 -2.11 -5.88 -1.52
CA LEU A 118 -1.99 -6.81 -0.39
C LEU A 118 -3.36 -7.18 0.20
N ALA A 119 -4.31 -6.23 0.22
CA ALA A 119 -5.68 -6.48 0.64
C ALA A 119 -6.40 -7.38 -0.37
N GLU A 120 -6.27 -7.10 -1.68
CA GLU A 120 -6.81 -7.95 -2.75
C GLU A 120 -6.27 -9.37 -2.68
N TYR A 121 -4.95 -9.52 -2.48
CA TYR A 121 -4.32 -10.82 -2.31
C TYR A 121 -4.95 -11.64 -1.16
N GLN A 122 -5.35 -11.00 -0.04
CA GLN A 122 -6.04 -11.70 1.04
C GLN A 122 -7.47 -12.11 0.66
N LEU A 123 -8.19 -11.28 -0.09
CA LEU A 123 -9.52 -11.61 -0.59
C LEU A 123 -9.49 -12.81 -1.54
N GLU A 124 -8.44 -12.95 -2.35
CA GLU A 124 -8.26 -14.10 -3.23
C GLU A 124 -7.78 -15.36 -2.50
N ASN A 125 -7.25 -15.22 -1.28
CA ASN A 125 -6.62 -16.31 -0.51
C ASN A 125 -7.27 -16.48 0.87
N THR A 126 -8.60 -16.56 0.93
CA THR A 126 -9.38 -16.60 2.18
C THR A 126 -9.09 -17.78 3.12
N ASP A 127 -8.43 -18.83 2.62
CA ASP A 127 -7.97 -19.98 3.42
C ASP A 127 -6.80 -19.63 4.35
N LYS A 128 -6.11 -18.51 4.10
CA LYS A 128 -4.99 -18.03 4.91
C LYS A 128 -5.49 -17.07 5.99
N ALA A 129 -4.81 -17.05 7.13
CA ALA A 129 -5.09 -16.08 8.17
C ALA A 129 -4.93 -14.64 7.63
N GLU A 130 -5.95 -13.82 7.82
CA GLU A 130 -5.88 -12.40 7.49
C GLU A 130 -4.81 -11.70 8.33
N ILE A 131 -4.17 -10.69 7.74
CA ILE A 131 -3.08 -9.98 8.41
C ILE A 131 -3.70 -9.01 9.44
N PRO A 132 -3.37 -9.14 10.74
CA PRO A 132 -3.99 -8.31 11.80
C PRO A 132 -3.78 -6.80 11.61
N PHE A 133 -2.71 -6.41 10.92
CA PHE A 133 -2.40 -5.00 10.65
C PHE A 133 -3.52 -4.27 9.89
N PHE A 134 -4.30 -4.96 9.05
CA PHE A 134 -5.42 -4.32 8.35
C PHE A 134 -6.59 -3.94 9.27
N GLY A 135 -6.63 -4.44 10.51
CA GLY A 135 -7.53 -3.95 11.55
C GLY A 135 -6.97 -2.77 12.37
N ASN A 136 -5.72 -2.32 12.12
CA ASN A 136 -5.13 -1.24 12.89
C ASN A 136 -5.80 0.11 12.55
N ARG A 137 -6.47 0.72 13.54
CA ARG A 137 -7.20 1.98 13.37
C ARG A 137 -6.36 3.16 12.88
N LEU A 138 -5.09 3.25 13.28
CA LEU A 138 -4.20 4.35 12.86
C LEU A 138 -3.76 4.17 11.41
N PHE A 139 -3.48 2.93 11.02
CA PHE A 139 -3.22 2.60 9.63
C PHE A 139 -4.44 2.87 8.75
N LEU A 140 -5.63 2.41 9.14
CA LEU A 140 -6.86 2.68 8.40
C LEU A 140 -7.11 4.20 8.26
N LYS A 141 -6.93 4.97 9.35
CA LYS A 141 -6.98 6.43 9.29
C LYS A 141 -6.01 7.01 8.27
N SER A 142 -4.76 6.52 8.24
CA SER A 142 -3.75 7.00 7.30
C SER A 142 -4.11 6.74 5.83
N VAL A 143 -4.87 5.69 5.53
CA VAL A 143 -5.37 5.40 4.17
C VAL A 143 -6.59 6.28 3.85
N VAL A 144 -7.53 6.42 4.79
CA VAL A 144 -8.73 7.27 4.62
C VAL A 144 -8.34 8.73 4.42
N ASP A 145 -7.35 9.24 5.14
CA ASP A 145 -6.92 10.64 5.01
C ASP A 145 -6.34 10.99 3.64
N LEU A 146 -5.92 9.99 2.86
CA LEU A 146 -5.47 10.21 1.48
C LEU A 146 -6.59 10.66 0.56
N THR A 147 -7.87 10.39 0.87
CA THR A 147 -9.00 10.84 0.06
C THR A 147 -9.18 12.36 0.13
N ALA A 148 -8.55 13.04 1.09
CA ALA A 148 -8.53 14.50 1.21
C ALA A 148 -7.28 15.14 0.56
N SER A 149 -6.47 14.36 -0.18
CA SER A 149 -5.30 14.86 -0.92
C SER A 149 -5.71 15.76 -2.09
N ASP A 150 -4.89 16.75 -2.45
CA ASP A 150 -5.10 17.57 -3.66
C ASP A 150 -4.81 16.81 -4.98
N ASP A 151 -4.16 15.65 -4.89
CA ASP A 151 -3.83 14.80 -6.03
C ASP A 151 -4.90 13.72 -6.26
N LEU A 152 -5.66 13.87 -7.35
CA LEU A 152 -6.79 12.99 -7.72
C LEU A 152 -6.38 11.52 -7.95
N ASP A 153 -5.19 11.28 -8.49
CA ASP A 153 -4.66 9.92 -8.71
C ASP A 153 -4.28 9.22 -7.39
N LEU A 154 -3.83 9.99 -6.39
CA LEU A 154 -3.67 9.48 -5.02
C LEU A 154 -5.04 9.19 -4.37
N GLN A 155 -6.03 10.07 -4.57
CA GLN A 155 -7.38 9.84 -4.05
C GLN A 155 -8.01 8.56 -4.66
N GLU A 156 -7.90 8.35 -5.97
CA GLU A 156 -8.37 7.14 -6.66
C GLU A 156 -7.73 5.88 -6.05
N LYS A 157 -6.40 5.85 -5.91
CA LYS A 157 -5.70 4.71 -5.33
C LYS A 157 -6.07 4.44 -3.88
N ALA A 158 -6.35 5.50 -3.11
CA ALA A 158 -6.88 5.38 -1.76
C ALA A 158 -8.26 4.73 -1.76
N LEU A 159 -9.16 5.12 -2.66
CA LEU A 159 -10.48 4.49 -2.78
C LEU A 159 -10.38 3.01 -3.15
N VAL A 160 -9.50 2.63 -4.10
CA VAL A 160 -9.26 1.21 -4.42
C VAL A 160 -8.78 0.44 -3.18
N ALA A 161 -7.82 0.98 -2.44
CA ALA A 161 -7.33 0.36 -1.21
C ALA A 161 -8.44 0.23 -0.16
N ILE A 162 -9.23 1.28 0.06
CA ILE A 162 -10.35 1.28 1.02
C ILE A 162 -11.41 0.24 0.62
N LYS A 163 -11.76 0.15 -0.66
CA LYS A 163 -12.71 -0.84 -1.19
C LYS A 163 -12.27 -2.27 -0.88
N ASN A 164 -10.97 -2.57 -1.04
CA ASN A 164 -10.43 -3.90 -0.74
C ASN A 164 -10.37 -4.14 0.77
N LEU A 165 -9.89 -3.17 1.54
CA LEU A 165 -9.83 -3.25 3.01
C LEU A 165 -11.22 -3.44 3.63
N LEU A 166 -12.24 -2.76 3.10
CA LEU A 166 -13.64 -2.92 3.53
C LEU A 166 -14.16 -4.34 3.36
N GLN A 167 -13.59 -5.18 2.51
CA GLN A 167 -14.06 -6.55 2.33
C GLN A 167 -13.40 -7.55 3.28
N LEU A 168 -12.29 -7.18 3.93
CA LEU A 168 -11.58 -8.04 4.89
C LEU A 168 -12.33 -8.15 6.23
N LYS A 169 -12.27 -9.29 6.90
CA LYS A 169 -12.92 -9.52 8.20
C LYS A 169 -12.25 -8.72 9.32
N THR A 170 -10.94 -8.55 9.23
CA THR A 170 -10.09 -7.78 10.16
C THR A 170 -10.43 -6.29 10.19
N THR A 171 -10.99 -5.75 9.11
CA THR A 171 -11.35 -4.34 9.01
C THR A 171 -12.75 -4.08 9.58
N GLU A 172 -12.83 -3.51 10.77
CA GLU A 172 -14.12 -3.21 11.40
C GLU A 172 -14.78 -1.95 10.81
N ALA A 173 -16.03 -2.07 10.36
CA ALA A 173 -16.78 -0.93 9.79
C ALA A 173 -16.98 0.20 10.80
N MET A 174 -17.14 -0.13 12.09
CA MET A 174 -17.30 0.87 13.15
C MET A 174 -16.04 1.71 13.35
N VAL A 175 -14.86 1.10 13.23
CA VAL A 175 -13.58 1.84 13.27
C VAL A 175 -13.48 2.80 12.10
N LEU A 176 -13.86 2.38 10.89
CA LEU A 176 -13.86 3.25 9.72
C LEU A 176 -14.86 4.41 9.84
N LYS A 177 -16.01 4.15 10.49
CA LYS A 177 -17.04 5.17 10.73
C LYS A 177 -16.63 6.17 11.79
N GLU A 178 -16.34 5.70 13.00
CA GLU A 178 -16.23 6.55 14.19
C GLU A 178 -14.82 7.12 14.38
N PHE A 179 -13.79 6.34 14.04
CA PHE A 179 -12.40 6.77 14.20
C PHE A 179 -11.82 7.35 12.91
N CYS A 180 -12.08 6.70 11.77
CA CYS A 180 -11.49 7.13 10.50
C CYS A 180 -12.27 8.23 9.80
N GLY A 181 -13.56 8.41 10.13
CA GLY A 181 -14.40 9.43 9.50
C GLY A 181 -14.68 9.16 8.01
N LEU A 182 -14.69 7.88 7.59
CA LEU A 182 -14.81 7.52 6.17
C LEU A 182 -16.07 8.11 5.51
N GLY A 183 -17.20 8.15 6.23
CA GLY A 183 -18.44 8.73 5.69
C GLY A 183 -18.31 10.22 5.38
N GLU A 184 -17.70 11.00 6.28
CA GLU A 184 -17.46 12.44 6.09
C GLU A 184 -16.45 12.68 4.96
N ALA A 185 -15.40 11.86 4.91
CA ALA A 185 -14.38 11.93 3.86
C ALA A 185 -14.97 11.68 2.46
N LEU A 186 -15.84 10.67 2.31
CA LEU A 186 -16.52 10.37 1.05
C LEU A 186 -17.50 11.48 0.65
N GLU A 187 -18.22 12.10 1.58
CA GLU A 187 -19.13 13.21 1.27
C GLU A 187 -18.38 14.49 0.88
N MET A 188 -17.24 14.78 1.51
CA MET A 188 -16.39 15.90 1.08
C MET A 188 -15.83 15.67 -0.32
N MET A 189 -15.33 14.46 -0.58
CA MET A 189 -14.79 14.08 -1.88
C MET A 189 -15.84 14.15 -2.99
N LYS A 190 -17.09 13.75 -2.71
CA LYS A 190 -18.21 13.88 -3.65
C LYS A 190 -18.39 15.32 -4.12
N LYS A 191 -18.43 16.28 -3.20
CA LYS A 191 -18.59 17.70 -3.52
C LYS A 191 -17.44 18.21 -4.39
N GLN A 192 -16.20 17.85 -4.02
CA GLN A 192 -15.01 18.17 -4.82
C GLN A 192 -15.10 17.61 -6.24
N LEU A 193 -15.53 16.36 -6.40
CA LEU A 193 -15.67 15.72 -7.71
C LEU A 193 -16.80 16.34 -8.54
N GLU A 194 -17.92 16.72 -7.92
CA GLU A 194 -19.00 17.46 -8.57
C GLU A 194 -18.49 18.76 -9.19
N ASP A 195 -17.68 19.52 -8.46
CA ASP A 195 -17.05 20.74 -8.98
C ASP A 195 -16.07 20.44 -10.14
N LEU A 196 -15.24 19.40 -10.02
CA LEU A 196 -14.31 18.99 -11.08
C LEU A 196 -15.03 18.53 -12.35
N MET A 197 -16.18 17.86 -12.22
CA MET A 197 -16.99 17.39 -13.34
C MET A 197 -17.69 18.54 -14.11
N LEU A 198 -17.82 19.72 -13.50
CA LEU A 198 -18.33 20.93 -14.17
C LEU A 198 -17.25 21.62 -15.03
N GLY A 199 -15.96 21.32 -14.77
CA GLY A 199 -14.83 21.82 -15.56
C GLY A 199 -14.67 21.10 -16.91
N GLU A 200 -13.89 21.69 -17.81
CA GLU A 200 -13.50 21.03 -19.09
C GLU A 200 -12.31 20.08 -18.90
N ASP A 201 -11.39 20.41 -18.00
CA ASP A 201 -10.18 19.62 -17.75
C ASP A 201 -10.47 18.45 -16.78
N HIS A 202 -9.99 17.25 -17.11
CA HIS A 202 -10.09 16.03 -16.29
C HIS A 202 -11.51 15.54 -15.97
N ARG A 203 -12.55 16.07 -16.64
CA ARG A 203 -13.95 15.69 -16.40
C ARG A 203 -14.20 14.19 -16.48
N GLU A 204 -13.73 13.53 -17.53
CA GLU A 204 -13.90 12.07 -17.71
C GLU A 204 -13.26 11.30 -16.56
N TYR A 205 -12.05 11.68 -16.17
CA TYR A 205 -11.35 11.05 -15.05
C TYR A 205 -12.05 11.31 -13.70
N ALA A 206 -12.59 12.50 -13.47
CA ALA A 206 -13.39 12.80 -12.28
C ALA A 206 -14.68 11.96 -12.21
N VAL A 207 -15.32 11.68 -13.35
CA VAL A 207 -16.48 10.77 -13.43
C VAL A 207 -16.11 9.35 -13.02
N ASP A 208 -14.96 8.84 -13.48
CA ASP A 208 -14.48 7.51 -13.11
C ASP A 208 -14.20 7.41 -11.61
N VAL A 209 -13.53 8.41 -11.05
CA VAL A 209 -13.25 8.48 -9.61
C VAL A 209 -14.52 8.59 -8.78
N GLU A 210 -15.53 9.36 -9.23
CA GLU A 210 -16.84 9.43 -8.56
C GLU A 210 -17.59 8.10 -8.62
N SER A 211 -17.49 7.35 -9.74
CA SER A 211 -18.04 5.99 -9.82
C SER A 211 -17.41 5.08 -8.76
N LEU A 212 -16.09 5.09 -8.65
CA LEU A 212 -15.36 4.32 -7.64
C LEU A 212 -15.74 4.75 -6.22
N ARG A 213 -15.87 6.06 -5.96
CA ARG A 213 -16.30 6.59 -4.66
C ARG A 213 -17.67 6.06 -4.25
N LYS A 214 -18.63 6.01 -5.18
CA LYS A 214 -19.96 5.42 -4.95
C LYS A 214 -19.89 3.93 -4.61
N GLU A 215 -19.04 3.17 -5.31
CA GLU A 215 -18.84 1.75 -4.99
C GLU A 215 -18.29 1.54 -3.58
N VAL A 216 -17.33 2.38 -3.16
CA VAL A 216 -16.78 2.36 -1.80
C VAL A 216 -17.86 2.69 -0.78
N GLU A 217 -18.65 3.72 -1.03
CA GLU A 217 -19.76 4.12 -0.16
C GLU A 217 -20.80 3.00 0.01
N LEU A 218 -21.21 2.36 -1.09
CA LEU A 218 -22.14 1.22 -1.06
C LEU A 218 -21.57 0.04 -0.28
N THR A 219 -20.30 -0.30 -0.51
CA THR A 219 -19.61 -1.39 0.21
C THR A 219 -19.54 -1.09 1.71
N PHE A 220 -19.27 0.16 2.06
CA PHE A 220 -19.19 0.62 3.44
C PHE A 220 -20.56 0.53 4.16
N GLN A 221 -21.64 0.98 3.52
CA GLN A 221 -22.98 0.88 4.09
C GLN A 221 -23.42 -0.57 4.27
N ALA A 222 -23.21 -1.43 3.26
CA ALA A 222 -23.52 -2.85 3.36
C ALA A 222 -22.79 -3.52 4.53
N LYS A 223 -21.51 -3.16 4.76
CA LYS A 223 -20.75 -3.68 5.90
C LYS A 223 -21.29 -3.19 7.25
N LEU A 224 -21.71 -1.93 7.36
CA LEU A 224 -22.33 -1.38 8.57
C LEU A 224 -23.67 -2.06 8.90
N GLU A 225 -24.48 -2.35 7.89
CA GLU A 225 -25.76 -3.06 8.06
C GLU A 225 -25.55 -4.49 8.55
N ASN A 226 -24.57 -5.20 8.01
CA ASN A 226 -24.20 -6.54 8.47
C ASN A 226 -23.81 -6.57 9.96
N VAL A 227 -23.11 -5.53 10.45
CA VAL A 227 -22.76 -5.43 11.89
C VAL A 227 -24.01 -5.25 12.75
N ARG A 228 -25.01 -4.50 12.28
CA ARG A 228 -26.27 -4.27 13.01
C ARG A 228 -27.19 -5.49 13.01
N ALA A 229 -27.06 -6.38 12.03
CA ALA A 229 -27.90 -7.56 11.87
C ALA A 229 -27.47 -8.76 12.72
N VAL A 230 -26.27 -8.75 13.32
CA VAL A 230 -25.80 -9.80 14.24
C VAL A 230 -26.36 -9.51 15.64
N PRO A 231 -27.28 -10.34 16.18
CA PRO A 231 -27.77 -10.17 17.54
C PRO A 231 -26.63 -10.41 18.54
N THR A 232 -26.53 -9.53 19.54
CA THR A 232 -25.55 -9.59 20.63
C THR A 232 -25.81 -10.76 21.57
#